data_AF-A0A8T1FKR8-F1
#
_entry.id   AF-A0A8T1FKR8-F1
#
_cell.length_a   1.000
_cell.length_b   1.000
_cell.length_c   1.000
_cell.angle_alpha   90.00
_cell.angle_beta   90.00
_cell.angle_gamma   90.00
#
_symmetry.space_group_name_H-M   'P 1'
#
loop_
_entity.id
_entity.type
_entity.pdbx_description
1 polymer ?
#
loop_
_entity_poly.entity_id
_entity_poly.type
_entity_poly.pdbx_seq_one_letter_code
_entity_poly.pdbx_strand_id
1 'polypeptide(L)'
;MNYTLRLKRVITIDERQCTLFLRTQHARRTAGRAVLDAAQLDVERALATRLKPHSATLKLRLAQASSLAGFATELEELVAICSRAQAGNQVALPSAKYYARLMEELDVVGWNRLRQLSDDLRSLELETKDKVGRIHAVRVLLPLQYEAAGFAVKPECLVDAPVTFELQWPPVDNQTVLDEVLKQFESFLDRFQGFWDALDALDAATCVLEPHHATRATGRRRLALERHASVQFEVDPTHPTAVLTELNFFGNQASVGVLRERWGNNASSKWDESIPLHKNLENVLEVTLPSPKTTKAEEFAIECGICYSYRLEDEEDNNEEEKQETDGSIQRMTEERGSRIPDRLCENTKCNRPFHAKCLFDWLRALPTSRQSFHTVFGECPYCREAISAKFQPDF
;
A
#
# COMPACT_ATOMS: atom_id res chain seq x y z
N MET A 1 -37.36 -20.12 5.24
CA MET A 1 -36.62 -19.63 6.43
C MET A 1 -36.46 -18.12 6.30
N ASN A 2 -36.97 -17.34 7.25
CA ASN A 2 -36.81 -15.89 7.27
C ASN A 2 -35.40 -15.58 7.79
N TYR A 3 -34.47 -15.22 6.90
CA TYR A 3 -33.14 -14.78 7.29
C TYR A 3 -33.15 -13.25 7.39
N THR A 4 -32.75 -12.73 8.56
CA THR A 4 -32.46 -11.30 8.71
C THR A 4 -31.04 -11.07 8.22
N LEU A 5 -30.89 -10.49 7.03
CA LEU A 5 -29.58 -10.05 6.56
C LEU A 5 -29.23 -8.75 7.30
N ARG A 6 -28.07 -8.73 7.95
CA ARG A 6 -27.51 -7.54 8.61
C ARG A 6 -26.16 -7.23 8.00
N LEU A 7 -26.03 -6.07 7.37
CA LEU A 7 -24.75 -5.53 6.94
C LEU A 7 -24.37 -4.40 7.89
N LYS A 8 -23.24 -4.56 8.58
CA LYS A 8 -22.62 -3.49 9.38
C LYS A 8 -21.53 -2.87 8.52
N ARG A 9 -21.58 -1.55 8.34
CA ARG A 9 -20.51 -0.77 7.72
C ARG A 9 -20.11 0.35 8.67
N VAL A 10 -18.82 0.66 8.69
CA VAL A 10 -18.28 1.80 9.41
C VAL A 10 -17.85 2.80 8.35
N ILE A 11 -18.36 4.01 8.46
CA ILE A 11 -18.05 5.08 7.51
C ILE A 11 -17.45 6.25 8.29
N THR A 12 -16.44 6.88 7.72
CA THR A 12 -15.77 8.04 8.34
C THR A 12 -16.39 9.33 7.81
N ILE A 13 -16.84 10.19 8.72
CA ILE A 13 -17.42 11.49 8.41
C ILE A 13 -16.80 12.52 9.35
N ASP A 14 -16.15 13.55 8.81
CA ASP A 14 -15.48 14.61 9.57
C ASP A 14 -14.58 14.03 10.68
N GLU A 15 -13.75 13.05 10.32
CA GLU A 15 -12.85 12.29 11.22
C GLU A 15 -13.55 11.48 12.33
N ARG A 16 -14.87 11.33 12.28
CA ARG A 16 -15.62 10.44 13.18
C ARG A 16 -16.09 9.20 12.45
N GLN A 17 -15.83 8.04 13.05
CA GLN A 17 -16.40 6.78 12.59
C GLN A 17 -17.86 6.68 13.03
N CYS A 18 -18.77 6.58 12.06
CA CYS A 18 -20.17 6.31 12.29
C CYS A 18 -20.51 4.90 11.81
N THR A 19 -21.25 4.16 12.63
CA THR A 19 -21.71 2.82 12.27
C THR A 19 -23.08 2.87 11.60
N LEU A 20 -23.20 2.19 10.46
CA LEU A 20 -24.44 1.94 9.74
C LEU A 20 -24.84 0.48 9.88
N PHE A 21 -26.12 0.23 10.12
CA PHE A 21 -26.71 -1.10 10.06
C PHE A 21 -27.84 -1.14 9.02
N LEU A 22 -27.65 -1.93 7.98
CA LEU A 22 -28.69 -2.27 7.03
C LEU A 22 -29.32 -3.59 7.45
N ARG A 23 -30.64 -3.61 7.62
CA ARG A 23 -31.40 -4.80 8.03
C ARG A 23 -32.54 -5.02 7.06
N THR A 24 -32.75 -6.24 6.58
CA THR A 24 -33.99 -6.60 5.85
C THR A 24 -34.64 -7.81 6.48
N GLN A 25 -35.96 -7.75 6.66
CA GLN A 25 -36.75 -8.84 7.27
C GLN A 25 -37.35 -9.80 6.23
N HIS A 26 -37.31 -9.47 4.93
CA HIS A 26 -37.87 -10.30 3.86
C HIS A 26 -37.08 -10.21 2.55
N ALA A 27 -35.97 -10.95 2.43
CA ALA A 27 -35.36 -11.21 1.12
C ALA A 27 -36.06 -12.42 0.46
N ARG A 28 -37.11 -12.20 -0.35
CA ARG A 28 -37.63 -13.27 -1.23
C ARG A 28 -36.66 -13.44 -2.39
N ARG A 29 -35.97 -14.59 -2.45
CA ARG A 29 -35.18 -14.99 -3.63
C ARG A 29 -36.12 -15.47 -4.72
N THR A 30 -36.39 -14.62 -5.70
CA THR A 30 -36.95 -15.02 -7.00
C THR A 30 -36.00 -14.52 -8.08
N ALA A 31 -35.40 -15.45 -8.83
CA ALA A 31 -34.63 -15.22 -10.05
C ALA A 31 -33.60 -14.05 -10.00
N GLY A 32 -32.56 -14.17 -9.17
CA GLY A 32 -31.35 -13.34 -9.29
C GLY A 32 -31.45 -11.88 -8.84
N ARG A 33 -32.62 -11.39 -8.40
CA ARG A 33 -32.78 -10.05 -7.82
C ARG A 33 -33.30 -10.15 -6.38
N ALA A 34 -32.60 -9.53 -5.44
CA ALA A 34 -33.09 -9.32 -4.08
C ALA A 34 -34.00 -8.09 -4.08
N VAL A 35 -35.26 -8.24 -3.66
CA VAL A 35 -36.19 -7.13 -3.46
C VAL A 35 -36.05 -6.64 -2.02
N LEU A 36 -35.73 -5.35 -1.84
CA LEU A 36 -35.39 -4.73 -0.54
C LEU A 36 -36.53 -3.86 0.04
N ASP A 37 -37.77 -4.08 -0.37
CA ASP A 37 -38.95 -3.26 0.02
C ASP A 37 -39.17 -3.11 1.54
N ALA A 38 -38.65 -4.05 2.34
CA ALA A 38 -38.72 -4.05 3.80
C ALA A 38 -37.35 -3.80 4.49
N ALA A 39 -36.36 -3.28 3.76
CA ALA A 39 -35.06 -2.94 4.32
C ALA A 39 -35.13 -1.65 5.15
N GLN A 40 -34.49 -1.69 6.31
CA GLN A 40 -34.35 -0.59 7.26
C GLN A 40 -32.87 -0.19 7.34
N LEU A 41 -32.65 1.12 7.27
CA LEU A 41 -31.35 1.74 7.48
C LEU A 41 -31.34 2.32 8.91
N ASP A 42 -30.64 1.65 9.81
CA ASP A 42 -30.39 2.12 11.17
C ASP A 42 -29.04 2.84 11.18
N VAL A 43 -29.04 4.12 11.56
CA VAL A 43 -27.82 4.94 11.63
C VAL A 43 -27.71 5.61 13.00
N GLU A 44 -26.50 5.91 13.42
CA GLU A 44 -26.27 6.69 14.65
C GLU A 44 -26.97 8.05 14.58
N ARG A 45 -27.41 8.57 15.73
CA ARG A 45 -28.25 9.78 15.84
C ARG A 45 -27.66 11.01 15.12
N ALA A 46 -26.34 11.17 15.16
CA ALA A 46 -25.64 12.26 14.47
C ALA A 46 -25.83 12.18 12.94
N LEU A 47 -25.66 10.98 12.37
CA LEU A 47 -25.84 10.71 10.95
C LEU A 47 -27.32 10.72 10.54
N ALA A 48 -28.22 10.25 11.40
CA ALA A 48 -29.67 10.28 11.16
C ALA A 48 -30.18 11.70 10.95
N THR A 49 -29.61 12.66 11.68
CA THR A 49 -29.94 14.08 11.57
C THR A 49 -29.49 14.64 10.20
N ARG A 50 -28.30 14.26 9.74
CA ARG A 50 -27.71 14.69 8.46
C ARG A 50 -28.45 14.11 7.25
N LEU A 51 -28.88 12.86 7.34
CA LEU A 51 -29.58 12.17 6.25
C LEU A 51 -31.08 12.46 6.18
N LYS A 52 -31.64 13.12 7.20
CA LYS A 52 -33.08 13.42 7.29
C LYS A 52 -33.66 14.16 6.06
N PRO A 53 -32.99 15.18 5.48
CA PRO A 53 -33.48 15.88 4.29
C PRO A 53 -33.56 14.96 3.05
N HIS A 54 -32.71 13.94 2.99
CA HIS A 54 -32.62 12.99 1.87
C HIS A 54 -33.38 11.68 2.13
N SER A 55 -34.16 11.60 3.21
CA SER A 55 -34.81 10.36 3.66
C SER A 55 -35.76 9.74 2.61
N ALA A 56 -36.43 10.55 1.78
CA ALA A 56 -37.27 10.06 0.70
C ALA A 56 -36.43 9.41 -0.43
N THR A 57 -35.34 10.07 -0.82
CA THR A 57 -34.40 9.57 -1.84
C THR A 57 -33.71 8.30 -1.38
N LEU A 58 -33.25 8.24 -0.12
CA LEU A 58 -32.60 7.06 0.45
C LEU A 58 -33.56 5.85 0.51
N LYS A 59 -34.83 6.06 0.86
CA LYS A 59 -35.84 5.01 0.83
C LYS A 59 -36.07 4.50 -0.60
N LEU A 60 -36.15 5.40 -1.58
CA LEU A 60 -36.32 5.03 -2.98
C LEU A 60 -35.12 4.24 -3.51
N ARG A 61 -33.90 4.71 -3.25
CA ARG A 61 -32.66 4.05 -3.67
C ARG A 61 -32.47 2.70 -3.00
N LEU A 62 -32.79 2.57 -1.70
CA LEU A 62 -32.74 1.30 -0.98
C LEU A 62 -33.72 0.27 -1.56
N ALA A 63 -34.92 0.70 -1.96
CA ALA A 63 -35.91 -0.18 -2.59
C ALA A 63 -35.49 -0.59 -4.02
N GLN A 64 -34.76 0.27 -4.74
CA GLN A 64 -34.29 0.04 -6.11
C GLN A 64 -32.96 -0.72 -6.19
N ALA A 65 -32.21 -0.80 -5.09
CA ALA A 65 -30.88 -1.39 -5.07
C ALA A 65 -30.91 -2.90 -5.36
N SER A 66 -29.99 -3.36 -6.20
CA SER A 66 -29.84 -4.77 -6.57
C SER A 66 -29.15 -5.62 -5.49
N SER A 67 -28.45 -4.96 -4.55
CA SER A 67 -27.81 -5.59 -3.40
C SER A 67 -27.61 -4.59 -2.24
N LEU A 68 -27.51 -5.10 -1.01
CA LEU A 68 -27.19 -4.29 0.17
C LEU A 68 -25.77 -3.70 0.12
N ALA A 69 -24.83 -4.42 -0.51
CA ALA A 69 -23.45 -3.96 -0.65
C ALA A 69 -23.35 -2.78 -1.63
N GLY A 70 -23.98 -2.87 -2.81
CA GLY A 70 -24.04 -1.76 -3.76
C GLY A 70 -24.75 -0.54 -3.20
N PHE A 71 -25.85 -0.74 -2.47
CA PHE A 71 -26.50 0.37 -1.76
C PHE A 71 -25.60 1.00 -0.69
N ALA A 72 -24.77 0.21 0.01
CA ALA A 72 -23.85 0.75 1.00
C ALA A 72 -22.79 1.67 0.37
N THR A 73 -22.24 1.29 -0.78
CA THR A 73 -21.32 2.13 -1.57
C THR A 73 -21.99 3.41 -2.07
N GLU A 74 -23.19 3.31 -2.64
CA GLU A 74 -23.96 4.51 -3.05
C GLU A 74 -24.30 5.41 -1.86
N LEU A 75 -24.59 4.82 -0.69
CA LEU A 75 -24.85 5.57 0.54
C LEU A 75 -23.59 6.28 1.04
N GLU A 76 -22.42 5.64 0.95
CA GLU A 76 -21.12 6.25 1.28
C GLU A 76 -20.86 7.49 0.41
N GLU A 77 -21.09 7.38 -0.90
CA GLU A 77 -20.98 8.52 -1.84
C GLU A 77 -21.99 9.62 -1.51
N LEU A 78 -23.25 9.27 -1.27
CA LEU A 78 -24.30 10.23 -0.91
C LEU A 78 -23.99 10.91 0.43
N VAL A 79 -23.46 10.17 1.41
CA VAL A 79 -23.02 10.74 2.69
C VAL A 79 -21.83 11.67 2.47
N ALA A 80 -20.87 11.32 1.62
CA ALA A 80 -19.74 12.19 1.27
C ALA A 80 -20.21 13.48 0.56
N ILE A 81 -21.18 13.39 -0.34
CA ILE A 81 -21.77 14.55 -1.03
C ILE A 81 -22.58 15.42 -0.06
N CYS A 82 -23.40 14.81 0.81
CA CYS A 82 -24.18 15.54 1.81
C CYS A 82 -23.27 16.19 2.87
N SER A 83 -22.17 15.54 3.23
CA SER A 83 -21.16 16.10 4.15
C SER A 83 -20.43 17.28 3.50
N ARG A 84 -20.17 17.24 2.18
CA ARG A 84 -19.68 18.41 1.41
C ARG A 84 -20.71 19.54 1.33
N ALA A 85 -22.00 19.24 1.19
CA ALA A 85 -23.07 20.24 1.12
C ALA A 85 -23.42 20.88 2.48
N GLN A 86 -23.13 20.20 3.61
CA GLN A 86 -23.28 20.71 4.97
C GLN A 86 -21.97 21.15 5.63
N ALA A 87 -20.83 20.96 4.96
CA ALA A 87 -19.61 21.73 5.20
C ALA A 87 -19.82 23.19 4.72
N GLY A 88 -20.77 23.86 5.37
CA GLY A 88 -20.68 25.29 5.63
C GLY A 88 -19.60 25.62 6.66
N ASN A 89 -18.64 24.70 6.92
CA ASN A 89 -17.29 25.13 7.22
C ASN A 89 -16.78 25.76 5.93
N GLN A 90 -16.81 27.09 5.85
CA GLN A 90 -15.83 27.78 5.04
C GLN A 90 -14.48 27.13 5.37
N VAL A 91 -13.92 26.33 4.46
CA VAL A 91 -12.48 26.08 4.50
C VAL A 91 -11.92 27.48 4.48
N ALA A 92 -11.39 27.94 5.61
CA ALA A 92 -10.89 29.30 5.73
C ALA A 92 -9.80 29.42 4.67
N LEU A 93 -10.15 30.09 3.57
CA LEU A 93 -9.23 30.27 2.46
C LEU A 93 -8.05 31.08 3.01
N PRO A 94 -6.82 30.71 2.66
CA PRO A 94 -5.67 31.49 3.06
C PRO A 94 -5.83 32.96 2.67
N SER A 95 -5.31 33.87 3.49
CA SER A 95 -5.38 35.31 3.22
C SER A 95 -4.47 35.71 2.05
N ALA A 96 -4.63 36.92 1.52
CA ALA A 96 -3.70 37.44 0.52
C ALA A 96 -2.24 37.47 1.01
N LYS A 97 -2.01 37.65 2.32
CA LYS A 97 -0.67 37.64 2.92
C LYS A 97 -0.04 36.25 2.87
N TYR A 98 -0.84 35.21 3.06
CA TYR A 98 -0.39 33.83 2.91
C TYR A 98 0.18 33.58 1.51
N TYR A 99 -0.56 33.94 0.47
CA TYR A 99 -0.15 33.69 -0.91
C TYR A 99 1.04 34.57 -1.32
N ALA A 100 1.04 35.84 -0.93
CA ALA A 100 2.18 36.73 -1.17
C ALA A 100 3.47 36.14 -0.58
N ARG A 101 3.40 35.67 0.67
CA ARG A 101 4.52 35.00 1.32
C ARG A 101 4.92 33.70 0.62
N LEU A 102 3.97 32.87 0.21
CA LEU A 102 4.25 31.65 -0.56
C LEU A 102 5.03 31.96 -1.85
N MET A 103 4.61 33.00 -2.58
CA MET A 103 5.31 33.44 -3.79
C MET A 103 6.72 33.95 -3.47
N GLU A 104 6.89 34.77 -2.43
CA GLU A 104 8.20 35.26 -1.98
C GLU A 104 9.13 34.11 -1.58
N GLU A 105 8.64 33.10 -0.86
CA GLU A 105 9.44 31.93 -0.48
C GLU A 105 9.79 31.05 -1.69
N LEU A 106 8.88 30.91 -2.66
CA LEU A 106 9.15 30.19 -3.91
C LEU A 106 10.16 30.92 -4.81
N ASP A 107 10.18 32.26 -4.79
CA ASP A 107 11.22 33.06 -5.46
C ASP A 107 12.61 32.82 -4.85
N VAL A 108 12.69 32.61 -3.53
CA VAL A 108 13.94 32.29 -2.82
C VAL A 108 14.40 30.85 -3.10
N VAL A 109 13.48 29.89 -3.00
CA VAL A 109 13.78 28.46 -3.22
C VAL A 109 14.08 28.15 -4.70
N GLY A 110 13.41 28.88 -5.60
CA GLY A 110 13.44 28.68 -7.04
C GLY A 110 12.27 27.84 -7.54
N TRP A 111 11.46 28.41 -8.44
CA TRP A 111 10.31 27.77 -9.08
C TRP A 111 10.62 26.46 -9.79
N ASN A 112 11.87 26.27 -10.24
CA ASN A 112 12.31 25.03 -10.88
C ASN A 112 12.34 23.83 -9.92
N ARG A 113 12.27 24.06 -8.61
CA ARG A 113 12.16 23.00 -7.59
C ARG A 113 10.71 22.68 -7.25
N LEU A 114 9.74 23.47 -7.69
CA LEU A 114 8.32 23.20 -7.44
C LEU A 114 7.81 22.17 -8.45
N ARG A 115 7.46 20.98 -7.95
CA ARG A 115 6.95 19.86 -8.77
C ARG A 115 5.43 19.86 -8.86
N GLN A 116 4.76 20.05 -7.73
CA GLN A 116 3.30 20.09 -7.64
C GLN A 116 2.85 21.12 -6.61
N LEU A 117 1.67 21.68 -6.83
CA LEU A 117 0.98 22.58 -5.92
C LEU A 117 -0.50 22.22 -5.93
N SER A 118 -1.13 22.09 -4.76
CA SER A 118 -2.56 21.79 -4.65
C SER A 118 -3.43 22.97 -5.06
N ASP A 119 -4.69 22.72 -5.43
CA ASP A 119 -5.63 23.77 -5.85
C ASP A 119 -5.90 24.82 -4.77
N ASP A 120 -5.84 24.41 -3.50
CA ASP A 120 -5.99 25.32 -2.35
C ASP A 120 -4.67 26.03 -1.97
N LEU A 121 -3.57 25.71 -2.67
CA LEU A 121 -2.20 26.20 -2.47
C LEU A 121 -1.67 25.98 -1.04
N ARG A 122 -2.24 25.01 -0.32
CA ARG A 122 -1.82 24.66 1.05
C ARG A 122 -0.90 23.45 1.11
N SER A 123 -0.75 22.75 0.01
CA SER A 123 0.19 21.64 -0.13
C SER A 123 1.04 21.84 -1.37
N LEU A 124 2.35 21.70 -1.21
CA LEU A 124 3.30 21.80 -2.30
C LEU A 124 4.33 20.67 -2.23
N GLU A 125 4.79 20.22 -3.38
CA GLU A 125 5.86 19.23 -3.50
C GLU A 125 7.10 19.91 -4.06
N LEU A 126 8.18 19.89 -3.28
CA LEU A 126 9.47 20.46 -3.65
C LEU A 126 10.47 19.34 -3.95
N GLU A 127 11.12 19.41 -5.11
CA GLU A 127 12.15 18.47 -5.53
C GLU A 127 13.57 18.94 -5.20
N THR A 128 14.45 17.97 -4.94
CA THR A 128 15.89 18.17 -4.84
C THR A 128 16.63 16.95 -5.37
N LYS A 129 17.94 17.07 -5.55
CA LYS A 129 18.81 15.96 -5.97
C LYS A 129 19.80 15.65 -4.87
N ASP A 130 20.00 14.37 -4.61
CA ASP A 130 21.07 13.93 -3.72
C ASP A 130 22.45 14.00 -4.39
N LYS A 131 23.49 13.59 -3.66
CA LYS A 131 24.89 13.64 -4.10
C LYS A 131 25.18 12.83 -5.37
N VAL A 132 24.38 11.81 -5.66
CA VAL A 132 24.54 10.94 -6.84
C VAL A 132 23.60 11.37 -7.97
N GLY A 133 22.74 12.37 -7.72
CA GLY A 133 21.83 12.95 -8.70
C GLY A 133 20.45 12.30 -8.74
N ARG A 134 20.12 11.43 -7.77
CA ARG A 134 18.76 10.86 -7.65
C ARG A 134 17.80 11.97 -7.23
N ILE A 135 16.63 12.00 -7.85
CA ILE A 135 15.60 13.00 -7.55
C ILE A 135 14.79 12.51 -6.35
N HIS A 136 14.61 13.41 -5.38
CA HIS A 136 13.80 13.22 -4.19
C HIS A 136 12.82 14.38 -4.05
N ALA A 137 11.69 14.15 -3.39
CA ALA A 137 10.69 15.17 -3.16
C ALA A 137 10.21 15.18 -1.72
N VAL A 138 9.94 16.39 -1.22
CA VAL A 138 9.27 16.61 0.06
C VAL A 138 7.94 17.31 -0.20
N ARG A 139 6.85 16.70 0.26
CA ARG A 139 5.53 17.32 0.23
C ARG A 139 5.31 18.06 1.55
N VAL A 140 5.15 19.37 1.46
CA VAL A 140 4.95 20.25 2.61
C VAL A 140 3.47 20.61 2.70
N LEU A 141 2.86 20.43 3.86
CA LEU A 141 1.51 20.88 4.17
C LEU A 141 1.62 22.12 5.05
N LEU A 142 1.23 23.25 4.47
CA LEU A 142 1.35 24.56 5.09
C LEU A 142 0.10 24.87 5.95
N PRO A 143 0.28 25.20 7.24
CA PRO A 143 -0.82 25.59 8.10
C PRO A 143 -1.32 27.00 7.74
N LEU A 144 -2.58 27.33 8.06
CA LEU A 144 -3.13 28.66 7.77
C LEU A 144 -2.35 29.80 8.46
N GLN A 145 -1.72 29.50 9.60
CA GLN A 145 -0.88 30.42 10.36
C GLN A 145 0.43 30.79 9.64
N TYR A 146 0.76 30.11 8.53
CA TYR A 146 1.91 30.42 7.68
C TYR A 146 1.92 31.89 7.22
N GLU A 147 0.77 32.57 7.15
CA GLU A 147 0.70 33.99 6.82
C GLU A 147 1.48 34.92 7.78
N ALA A 148 1.72 34.47 9.02
CA ALA A 148 2.41 35.26 10.03
C ALA A 148 3.89 34.85 10.13
N ALA A 149 4.80 35.82 10.11
CA ALA A 149 6.20 35.57 10.45
C ALA A 149 6.29 34.98 11.87
N GLY A 150 7.16 33.96 12.04
CA GLY A 150 7.36 33.32 13.35
C GLY A 150 6.18 32.48 13.85
N PHE A 151 5.33 31.95 12.97
CA PHE A 151 4.23 31.07 13.37
C PHE A 151 4.74 29.80 14.10
N ALA A 152 4.05 29.42 15.17
CA ALA A 152 4.48 28.36 16.06
C ALA A 152 4.13 26.94 15.56
N VAL A 153 3.14 26.81 14.68
CA VAL A 153 2.67 25.51 14.19
C VAL A 153 3.67 24.95 13.18
N LYS A 154 4.28 23.79 13.46
CA LYS A 154 5.19 23.12 12.53
C LYS A 154 4.45 22.67 11.26
N PRO A 155 4.96 22.94 10.04
CA PRO A 155 4.46 22.33 8.81
C PRO A 155 4.64 20.82 8.84
N GLU A 156 3.65 20.08 8.31
CA GLU A 156 3.81 18.64 8.10
C GLU A 156 4.59 18.40 6.81
N CYS A 157 5.55 17.48 6.87
CA CYS A 157 6.41 17.12 5.74
C CYS A 157 6.28 15.62 5.49
N LEU A 158 5.85 15.25 4.29
CA LEU A 158 5.76 13.87 3.83
C LEU A 158 6.88 13.61 2.83
N VAL A 159 7.57 12.48 2.98
CA VAL A 159 8.73 12.11 2.17
C VAL A 159 8.68 10.64 1.81
N ASP A 160 9.24 10.28 0.66
CA ASP A 160 9.49 8.89 0.28
C ASP A 160 10.88 8.47 0.77
N ALA A 161 10.98 8.11 2.05
CA ALA A 161 12.25 7.74 2.69
C ALA A 161 12.04 6.61 3.70
N PRO A 162 13.08 5.81 4.01
CA PRO A 162 12.94 4.62 4.84
C PRO A 162 12.63 4.92 6.31
N VAL A 163 12.76 6.17 6.73
CA VAL A 163 12.46 6.65 8.08
C VAL A 163 11.67 7.96 7.96
N THR A 164 10.80 8.25 8.92
CA THR A 164 10.09 9.53 9.00
C THR A 164 11.07 10.71 9.04
N PHE A 165 10.81 11.71 8.20
CA PHE A 165 11.55 12.98 8.25
C PHE A 165 11.00 13.86 9.37
N GLU A 166 11.81 14.06 10.40
CA GLU A 166 11.48 14.94 11.51
C GLU A 166 12.08 16.33 11.31
N LEU A 167 11.25 17.26 10.82
CA LEU A 167 11.62 18.67 10.73
C LEU A 167 11.88 19.24 12.13
N GLN A 168 13.08 19.76 12.34
CA GLN A 168 13.46 20.47 13.56
C GLN A 168 12.88 21.88 13.50
N TRP A 169 11.97 22.19 14.43
CA TRP A 169 11.20 23.43 14.42
C TRP A 169 11.43 24.26 15.70
N PRO A 170 12.44 25.15 15.73
CA PRO A 170 12.66 26.11 16.81
C PRO A 170 11.93 27.45 16.56
N PRO A 171 11.64 28.25 17.60
CA PRO A 171 10.94 29.51 17.44
C PRO A 171 11.91 30.67 17.18
N VAL A 172 11.51 31.63 16.33
CA VAL A 172 11.59 33.11 16.51
C VAL A 172 11.67 33.83 15.16
N ASP A 173 12.21 33.22 14.10
CA ASP A 173 12.31 33.86 12.79
C ASP A 173 12.14 32.87 11.62
N ASN A 174 10.88 32.56 11.33
CA ASN A 174 10.50 31.69 10.22
C ASN A 174 10.26 32.54 8.97
N GLN A 175 11.26 33.27 8.47
CA GLN A 175 11.11 34.07 7.24
C GLN A 175 11.24 33.23 5.96
N THR A 176 12.05 32.17 5.99
CA THR A 176 12.34 31.31 4.83
C THR A 176 12.07 29.85 5.19
N VAL A 177 10.79 29.49 5.35
CA VAL A 177 10.36 28.17 5.80
C VAL A 177 10.67 27.10 4.77
N LEU A 178 10.34 27.32 3.50
CA LEU A 178 10.53 26.32 2.44
C LEU A 178 12.01 26.02 2.20
N ASP A 179 12.86 27.05 2.22
CA ASP A 179 14.32 26.90 2.10
C ASP A 179 14.91 26.13 3.28
N GLU A 180 14.46 26.40 4.51
CA GLU A 180 14.90 25.67 5.70
C GLU A 180 14.43 24.20 5.69
N VAL A 181 13.19 23.95 5.27
CA VAL A 181 12.67 22.58 5.06
C VAL A 181 13.55 21.84 4.07
N LEU A 182 13.89 22.45 2.93
CA LEU A 182 14.74 21.85 1.92
C LEU A 182 16.16 21.56 2.43
N LYS A 183 16.79 22.49 3.16
CA LYS A 183 18.12 22.28 3.75
C LYS A 183 18.15 21.12 4.74
N GLN A 184 17.15 21.04 5.61
CA GLN A 184 17.02 19.93 6.56
C GLN A 184 16.71 18.63 5.82
N PHE A 185 15.88 18.66 4.78
CA PHE A 185 15.58 17.49 3.95
C PHE A 185 16.82 16.98 3.21
N GLU A 186 17.60 17.85 2.57
CA GLU A 186 18.85 17.49 1.89
C GLU A 186 19.85 16.85 2.88
N SER A 187 19.98 17.42 4.08
CA SER A 187 20.82 16.84 5.16
C SER A 187 20.28 15.49 5.65
N PHE A 188 18.97 15.29 5.61
CA PHE A 188 18.34 14.02 5.95
C PHE A 188 18.60 12.95 4.88
N LEU A 189 18.53 13.30 3.59
CA LEU A 189 18.82 12.40 2.46
C LEU A 189 20.27 11.88 2.48
N ASP A 190 21.21 12.70 2.95
CA ASP A 190 22.62 12.33 3.07
C ASP A 190 22.88 11.07 3.91
N ARG A 191 21.97 10.75 4.83
CA ARG A 191 22.09 9.59 5.72
C ARG A 191 21.84 8.26 5.02
N PHE A 192 21.13 8.26 3.89
CA PHE A 192 20.65 7.05 3.22
C PHE A 192 21.32 6.80 1.87
N GLN A 193 22.43 7.51 1.57
CA GLN A 193 23.15 7.35 0.30
C GLN A 193 23.57 5.89 0.07
N GLY A 194 24.20 5.25 1.06
CA GLY A 194 24.62 3.86 0.96
C GLY A 194 23.46 2.88 0.81
N PHE A 195 22.30 3.19 1.39
CA PHE A 195 21.09 2.37 1.27
C PHE A 195 20.54 2.40 -0.16
N TRP A 196 20.40 3.59 -0.74
CA TRP A 196 19.95 3.72 -2.11
C TRP A 196 20.99 3.22 -3.12
N ASP A 197 22.30 3.38 -2.86
CA ASP A 197 23.35 2.78 -3.70
C ASP A 197 23.25 1.25 -3.73
N ALA A 198 23.07 0.61 -2.57
CA ALA A 198 22.94 -0.83 -2.47
C ALA A 198 21.71 -1.35 -3.22
N LEU A 199 20.56 -0.67 -3.07
CA LEU A 199 19.32 -1.03 -3.75
C LEU A 199 19.39 -0.77 -5.26
N ASP A 200 19.91 0.38 -5.71
CA ASP A 200 20.06 0.70 -7.14
C ASP A 200 20.97 -0.33 -7.82
N ALA A 201 22.08 -0.71 -7.17
CA ALA A 201 22.99 -1.73 -7.68
C ALA A 201 22.36 -3.14 -7.70
N LEU A 202 21.55 -3.48 -6.69
CA LEU A 202 20.83 -4.75 -6.62
C LEU A 202 19.77 -4.84 -7.72
N ASP A 203 18.93 -3.82 -7.86
CA ASP A 203 17.83 -3.75 -8.81
C ASP A 203 18.34 -3.75 -10.26
N ALA A 204 19.48 -3.10 -10.53
CA ALA A 204 20.12 -3.11 -11.84
C ALA A 204 20.76 -4.48 -12.20
N ALA A 205 21.13 -5.28 -11.20
CA ALA A 205 21.82 -6.55 -11.40
C ALA A 205 20.87 -7.76 -11.43
N THR A 206 19.70 -7.67 -10.80
CA THR A 206 18.84 -8.82 -10.49
C THR A 206 17.39 -8.65 -10.96
N CYS A 207 16.70 -9.76 -11.20
CA CYS A 207 15.27 -9.74 -11.53
C CYS A 207 14.41 -9.60 -10.25
N VAL A 208 14.03 -8.36 -9.92
CA VAL A 208 13.12 -8.04 -8.81
C VAL A 208 11.67 -8.35 -9.20
N LEU A 209 10.99 -9.15 -8.37
CA LEU A 209 9.58 -9.55 -8.53
C LEU A 209 8.62 -8.68 -7.70
N GLU A 210 9.04 -8.29 -6.49
CA GLU A 210 8.29 -7.39 -5.60
C GLU A 210 9.25 -6.46 -4.83
N PRO A 211 8.86 -5.18 -4.61
CA PRO A 211 7.64 -4.52 -5.10
C PRO A 211 7.65 -4.34 -6.63
N HIS A 212 6.48 -4.11 -7.23
CA HIS A 212 6.40 -3.83 -8.67
C HIS A 212 6.97 -2.44 -9.01
N HIS A 213 6.64 -1.46 -8.17
CA HIS A 213 7.17 -0.11 -8.20
C HIS A 213 7.87 0.16 -6.87
N ALA A 214 9.20 0.02 -6.85
CA ALA A 214 9.98 0.32 -5.66
C ALA A 214 10.05 1.83 -5.42
N THR A 215 9.67 2.24 -4.22
CA THR A 215 9.86 3.61 -3.75
C THR A 215 11.19 3.75 -3.00
N ARG A 216 11.65 4.97 -2.74
CA ARG A 216 12.88 5.24 -1.97
C ARG A 216 12.73 4.91 -0.48
N ALA A 217 11.51 4.76 0.03
CA ALA A 217 11.23 4.20 1.35
C ALA A 217 11.34 2.67 1.42
N THR A 218 11.21 1.96 0.29
CA THR A 218 11.00 0.51 0.29
C THR A 218 12.33 -0.26 0.30
N GLY A 219 12.72 -0.81 1.45
CA GLY A 219 13.91 -1.68 1.59
C GLY A 219 13.69 -3.16 1.26
N ARG A 220 12.43 -3.61 1.22
CA ARG A 220 12.06 -4.99 0.90
C ARG A 220 12.29 -5.30 -0.58
N ARG A 221 12.86 -6.46 -0.87
CA ARG A 221 13.01 -7.00 -2.24
C ARG A 221 12.69 -8.48 -2.26
N ARG A 222 11.94 -8.92 -3.27
CA ARG A 222 11.77 -10.33 -3.64
C ARG A 222 12.44 -10.56 -4.98
N LEU A 223 13.53 -11.32 -5.00
CA LEU A 223 14.32 -11.62 -6.20
C LEU A 223 13.95 -12.98 -6.76
N ALA A 224 13.92 -13.10 -8.09
CA ALA A 224 13.89 -14.39 -8.75
C ALA A 224 15.19 -15.16 -8.50
N LEU A 225 15.08 -16.47 -8.27
CA LEU A 225 16.22 -17.40 -8.21
C LEU A 225 16.20 -18.35 -9.41
N GLU A 226 15.04 -18.92 -9.67
CA GLU A 226 14.73 -19.80 -10.79
C GLU A 226 13.24 -19.66 -11.12
N ARG A 227 12.75 -20.38 -12.14
CA ARG A 227 11.37 -20.26 -12.62
C ARG A 227 10.32 -20.38 -11.50
N HIS A 228 10.49 -21.31 -10.57
CA HIS A 228 9.53 -21.59 -9.49
C HIS A 228 10.09 -21.30 -8.10
N ALA A 229 11.18 -20.53 -8.00
CA ALA A 229 11.70 -20.13 -6.70
C ALA A 229 12.18 -18.68 -6.66
N SER A 230 11.96 -18.05 -5.52
CA SER A 230 12.34 -16.66 -5.25
C SER A 230 12.76 -16.51 -3.80
N VAL A 231 13.55 -15.49 -3.52
CA VAL A 231 13.98 -15.14 -2.17
C VAL A 231 13.55 -13.73 -1.86
N GLN A 232 13.07 -13.49 -0.65
CA GLN A 232 12.70 -12.18 -0.17
C GLN A 232 13.43 -11.84 1.10
N PHE A 233 13.85 -10.59 1.21
CA PHE A 233 14.52 -10.03 2.37
C PHE A 233 14.24 -8.53 2.43
N GLU A 234 14.75 -7.90 3.48
CA GLU A 234 14.69 -6.45 3.69
C GLU A 234 16.10 -5.93 4.00
N VAL A 235 16.47 -4.84 3.32
CA VAL A 235 17.76 -4.19 3.52
C VAL A 235 17.63 -3.15 4.64
N ASP A 236 18.52 -3.21 5.64
CA ASP A 236 18.57 -2.23 6.72
C ASP A 236 19.04 -0.86 6.17
N PRO A 237 18.26 0.22 6.30
CA PRO A 237 18.65 1.56 5.86
C PRO A 237 19.92 2.12 6.52
N THR A 238 20.25 1.63 7.72
CA THR A 238 21.42 2.06 8.49
C THR A 238 22.65 1.20 8.25
N HIS A 239 22.46 -0.07 7.87
CA HIS A 239 23.52 -1.03 7.56
C HIS A 239 23.24 -1.79 6.26
N PRO A 240 23.23 -1.10 5.10
CA PRO A 240 22.68 -1.62 3.85
C PRO A 240 23.50 -2.75 3.21
N THR A 241 24.72 -2.99 3.66
CA THR A 241 25.62 -4.05 3.19
C THR A 241 25.81 -5.18 4.21
N ALA A 242 25.24 -5.04 5.41
CA ALA A 242 25.35 -6.05 6.45
C ALA A 242 24.64 -7.36 6.06
N VAL A 243 24.99 -8.44 6.76
CA VAL A 243 24.32 -9.73 6.60
C VAL A 243 22.81 -9.54 6.83
N LEU A 244 22.02 -9.98 5.87
CA LEU A 244 20.55 -9.92 5.96
C LEU A 244 20.06 -10.81 7.12
N THR A 245 19.15 -10.28 7.94
CA THR A 245 18.66 -10.99 9.14
C THR A 245 17.59 -12.02 8.81
N GLU A 246 16.71 -11.73 7.85
CA GLU A 246 15.59 -12.60 7.47
C GLU A 246 15.54 -12.86 5.96
N LEU A 247 15.70 -14.12 5.57
CA LEU A 247 15.50 -14.59 4.20
C LEU A 247 14.32 -15.55 4.10
N ASN A 248 13.31 -15.11 3.36
CA ASN A 248 12.10 -15.87 3.06
C ASN A 248 12.18 -16.46 1.65
N PHE A 249 12.38 -17.77 1.57
CA PHE A 249 12.36 -18.49 0.30
C PHE A 249 10.94 -18.95 -0.04
N PHE A 250 10.54 -18.74 -1.29
CA PHE A 250 9.27 -19.19 -1.86
C PHE A 250 9.53 -20.15 -3.00
N GLY A 251 8.87 -21.30 -2.98
CA GLY A 251 9.06 -22.40 -3.93
C GLY A 251 8.69 -23.74 -3.29
N ASN A 252 8.82 -24.83 -4.04
CA ASN A 252 8.64 -26.19 -3.53
C ASN A 252 9.72 -26.52 -2.48
N GLN A 253 9.39 -27.25 -1.41
CA GLN A 253 10.36 -27.62 -0.36
C GLN A 253 11.63 -28.28 -0.91
N ALA A 254 11.50 -29.09 -1.96
CA ALA A 254 12.65 -29.75 -2.57
C ALA A 254 13.65 -28.75 -3.17
N SER A 255 13.20 -27.64 -3.74
CA SER A 255 14.09 -26.61 -4.31
C SER A 255 14.56 -25.62 -3.24
N VAL A 256 13.66 -25.10 -2.41
CA VAL A 256 14.02 -24.06 -1.42
C VAL A 256 14.72 -24.61 -0.17
N GLY A 257 14.56 -25.90 0.13
CA GLY A 257 15.20 -26.54 1.29
C GLY A 257 16.72 -26.50 1.19
N VAL A 258 17.28 -26.79 0.01
CA VAL A 258 18.73 -26.73 -0.25
C VAL A 258 19.25 -25.30 -0.09
N LEU A 259 18.50 -24.30 -0.56
CA LEU A 259 18.90 -22.89 -0.45
C LEU A 259 18.89 -22.41 1.01
N ARG A 260 17.93 -22.86 1.81
CA ARG A 260 17.87 -22.57 3.24
C ARG A 260 19.04 -23.18 4.00
N GLU A 261 19.42 -24.41 3.66
CA GLU A 261 20.61 -25.06 4.23
C GLU A 261 21.90 -24.32 3.88
N ARG A 262 22.07 -23.95 2.59
CA ARG A 262 23.22 -23.16 2.15
C ARG A 262 23.29 -21.82 2.87
N TRP A 263 22.17 -21.11 3.01
CA TRP A 263 22.11 -19.88 3.79
C TRP A 263 22.57 -20.09 5.24
N GLY A 264 22.01 -21.09 5.93
CA GLY A 264 22.35 -21.39 7.33
C GLY A 264 23.82 -21.77 7.55
N ASN A 265 24.45 -22.44 6.57
CA ASN A 265 25.83 -22.88 6.66
C ASN A 265 26.84 -21.81 6.23
N ASN A 266 26.49 -21.00 5.22
CA ASN A 266 27.43 -20.14 4.52
C ASN A 266 27.33 -18.65 4.90
N ALA A 267 26.18 -18.16 5.38
CA ALA A 267 25.93 -16.73 5.52
C ALA A 267 26.96 -16.03 6.43
N SER A 268 27.30 -16.61 7.57
CA SER A 268 28.26 -16.01 8.51
C SER A 268 29.72 -16.08 8.05
N SER A 269 30.07 -17.01 7.16
CA SER A 269 31.46 -17.27 6.76
C SER A 269 31.81 -16.70 5.39
N LYS A 270 30.83 -16.59 4.48
CA LYS A 270 31.04 -16.14 3.10
C LYS A 270 30.56 -14.71 2.83
N TRP A 271 29.79 -14.10 3.73
CA TRP A 271 29.31 -12.73 3.53
C TRP A 271 30.43 -11.73 3.75
N ASP A 272 30.58 -10.82 2.79
CA ASP A 272 31.59 -9.76 2.79
C ASP A 272 30.89 -8.42 2.52
N GLU A 273 30.86 -7.54 3.51
CA GLU A 273 30.18 -6.24 3.39
C GLU A 273 30.87 -5.28 2.40
N SER A 274 32.06 -5.61 1.91
CA SER A 274 32.77 -4.82 0.90
C SER A 274 32.32 -5.10 -0.54
N ILE A 275 31.51 -6.14 -0.76
CA ILE A 275 30.99 -6.50 -2.08
C ILE A 275 29.47 -6.27 -2.19
N PRO A 276 28.93 -6.07 -3.41
CA PRO A 276 27.50 -5.82 -3.60
C PRO A 276 26.60 -6.96 -3.09
N LEU A 277 25.39 -6.61 -2.63
CA LEU A 277 24.40 -7.55 -2.08
C LEU A 277 24.13 -8.77 -2.98
N HIS A 278 23.94 -8.55 -4.28
CA HIS A 278 23.69 -9.65 -5.21
C HIS A 278 24.86 -10.65 -5.28
N LYS A 279 26.12 -10.17 -5.16
CA LYS A 279 27.29 -11.06 -5.13
C LYS A 279 27.39 -11.85 -3.84
N ASN A 280 27.07 -11.24 -2.71
CA ASN A 280 26.94 -11.97 -1.45
C ASN A 280 25.88 -13.08 -1.54
N LEU A 281 24.70 -12.77 -2.08
CA LEU A 281 23.63 -13.75 -2.27
C LEU A 281 24.07 -14.90 -3.19
N GLU A 282 24.71 -14.60 -4.32
CA GLU A 282 25.25 -15.63 -5.24
C GLU A 282 26.28 -16.53 -4.55
N ASN A 283 27.21 -15.95 -3.79
CA ASN A 283 28.29 -16.69 -3.10
C ASN A 283 27.77 -17.57 -1.96
N VAL A 284 26.83 -17.04 -1.16
CA VAL A 284 26.25 -17.74 0.00
C VAL A 284 25.31 -18.84 -0.45
N LEU A 285 24.41 -18.55 -1.40
CA LEU A 285 23.41 -19.48 -1.90
C LEU A 285 23.96 -20.44 -2.98
N GLU A 286 25.17 -20.17 -3.49
CA GLU A 286 25.82 -20.94 -4.55
C GLU A 286 24.91 -21.08 -5.78
N VAL A 287 24.37 -19.94 -6.20
CA VAL A 287 23.51 -19.79 -7.39
C VAL A 287 24.00 -18.61 -8.23
N THR A 288 23.55 -18.54 -9.47
CA THR A 288 23.67 -17.33 -10.29
C THR A 288 22.31 -16.65 -10.32
N LEU A 289 22.25 -15.38 -9.93
CA LEU A 289 20.99 -14.65 -9.93
C LEU A 289 20.60 -14.26 -11.35
N PRO A 290 19.33 -14.47 -11.77
CA PRO A 290 18.84 -13.96 -13.04
C PRO A 290 18.99 -12.44 -13.13
N SER A 291 19.44 -11.97 -14.29
CA SER A 291 19.63 -10.55 -14.56
C SER A 291 18.62 -10.05 -15.59
N PRO A 292 18.05 -8.85 -15.41
CA PRO A 292 17.14 -8.25 -16.39
C PRO A 292 17.81 -8.00 -17.76
N LYS A 293 19.14 -8.02 -17.81
CA LYS A 293 19.93 -7.90 -19.05
C LYS A 293 19.95 -9.18 -19.88
N THR A 294 19.75 -10.34 -19.25
CA THR A 294 19.88 -11.66 -19.87
C THR A 294 18.59 -12.45 -19.89
N THR A 295 17.65 -12.10 -19.02
CA THR A 295 16.44 -12.89 -18.76
C THR A 295 15.25 -11.95 -18.69
N LYS A 296 14.15 -12.36 -19.33
CA LYS A 296 12.91 -11.58 -19.35
C LYS A 296 12.13 -11.76 -18.06
N ALA A 297 11.59 -10.68 -17.50
CA ALA A 297 10.83 -10.73 -16.25
C ALA A 297 9.61 -11.66 -16.35
N GLU A 298 9.01 -11.78 -17.55
CA GLU A 298 7.86 -12.63 -17.84
C GLU A 298 8.16 -14.13 -17.65
N GLU A 299 9.43 -14.55 -17.69
CA GLU A 299 9.81 -15.95 -17.45
C GLU A 299 9.50 -16.40 -16.01
N PHE A 300 9.47 -15.46 -15.08
CA PHE A 300 9.15 -15.67 -13.66
C PHE A 300 7.69 -15.34 -13.32
N ALA A 301 6.95 -14.75 -14.27
CA ALA A 301 5.56 -14.33 -14.09
C ALA A 301 4.59 -15.51 -14.22
N ILE A 302 4.65 -16.47 -13.30
CA ILE A 302 3.79 -17.65 -13.36
C ILE A 302 2.42 -17.34 -12.76
N GLU A 303 1.38 -17.54 -13.56
CA GLU A 303 -0.01 -17.33 -13.17
C GLU A 303 -0.47 -18.28 -12.05
N CYS A 304 -1.33 -17.73 -11.19
CA CYS A 304 -2.05 -18.49 -10.19
C CYS A 304 -2.98 -19.53 -10.82
N GLY A 305 -2.94 -20.77 -10.36
CA GLY A 305 -3.84 -21.84 -10.81
C GLY A 305 -5.32 -21.69 -10.40
N ILE A 306 -5.75 -20.55 -9.86
CA ILE A 306 -7.15 -20.33 -9.48
C ILE A 306 -7.71 -19.12 -10.24
N CYS A 307 -7.06 -17.97 -10.15
CA CYS A 307 -7.50 -16.75 -10.82
C CYS A 307 -6.86 -16.53 -12.19
N TYR A 308 -5.86 -17.33 -12.57
CA TYR A 308 -5.13 -17.22 -13.85
C TYR A 308 -4.48 -15.85 -14.08
N SER A 309 -4.22 -15.10 -13.01
CA SER A 309 -3.42 -13.89 -13.04
C SER A 309 -2.09 -14.13 -12.34
N TYR A 310 -1.03 -13.47 -12.83
CA TYR A 310 0.25 -13.40 -12.12
C TYR A 310 0.19 -12.39 -10.96
N ARG A 311 -0.52 -11.28 -11.09
CA ARG A 311 -0.58 -10.24 -10.06
C ARG A 311 -2.04 -9.91 -9.74
N LEU A 312 -2.37 -9.83 -8.47
CA LEU A 312 -3.67 -9.31 -8.04
C LEU A 312 -3.63 -7.78 -8.18
N GLU A 313 -4.60 -7.20 -8.90
CA GLU A 313 -4.78 -5.75 -9.03
C GLU A 313 -5.11 -5.11 -7.68
N ASP A 314 -4.57 -3.92 -7.42
CA ASP A 314 -4.96 -3.09 -6.29
C ASP A 314 -6.09 -2.14 -6.74
N GLU A 315 -6.97 -1.74 -5.83
CA GLU A 315 -7.87 -0.60 -6.09
C GLU A 315 -7.10 0.71 -6.35
N GLU A 316 -5.81 0.77 -6.00
CA GLU A 316 -4.89 1.89 -6.27
C GLU A 316 -4.35 1.86 -7.73
N ASP A 317 -4.11 0.68 -8.32
CA ASP A 317 -3.60 0.55 -9.70
C ASP A 317 -4.65 0.97 -10.75
N ASN A 318 -5.93 0.73 -10.48
CA ASN A 318 -7.04 1.19 -11.35
C ASN A 318 -7.19 2.72 -11.38
N ASN A 319 -6.55 3.44 -10.45
CA ASN A 319 -6.61 4.88 -10.37
C ASN A 319 -5.42 5.58 -11.03
N GLU A 320 -4.38 4.87 -11.46
CA GLU A 320 -3.21 5.49 -12.11
C GLU A 320 -3.51 5.99 -13.53
N GLU A 321 -4.48 5.39 -14.24
CA GLU A 321 -4.93 5.90 -15.54
C GLU A 321 -5.88 7.12 -15.43
N GLU A 322 -6.45 7.40 -14.25
CA GLU A 322 -7.41 8.51 -14.04
C GLU A 322 -6.95 9.61 -13.05
N LYS A 323 -5.82 9.48 -12.34
CA LYS A 323 -5.34 10.48 -11.38
C LYS A 323 -4.20 11.36 -11.91
N GLN A 324 -4.50 12.17 -12.92
CA GLN A 324 -4.07 13.57 -12.87
C GLN A 324 -5.17 14.30 -12.08
N GLU A 325 -4.81 14.92 -10.96
CA GLU A 325 -5.74 15.63 -10.05
C GLU A 325 -6.53 14.72 -9.09
N THR A 326 -5.92 14.31 -7.97
CA THR A 326 -6.58 14.39 -6.65
C THR A 326 -5.61 14.11 -5.50
N ASP A 327 -5.85 14.84 -4.42
CA ASP A 327 -5.06 14.99 -3.20
C ASP A 327 -4.68 13.66 -2.51
N GLY A 328 -3.38 13.37 -2.49
CA GLY A 328 -2.80 12.14 -1.95
C GLY A 328 -2.71 12.12 -0.44
N SER A 329 -3.66 11.47 0.22
CA SER A 329 -3.52 11.08 1.62
C SER A 329 -2.62 9.83 1.69
N ILE A 330 -1.30 10.02 1.74
CA ILE A 330 -0.35 8.93 1.98
C ILE A 330 0.10 9.01 3.44
N GLN A 331 -0.66 8.33 4.29
CA GLN A 331 -0.17 7.84 5.57
C GLN A 331 -0.88 6.52 5.83
N ARG A 332 -0.25 5.43 5.38
CA ARG A 332 -0.59 4.09 5.86
C ARG A 332 0.66 3.47 6.45
N MET A 333 0.53 3.20 7.74
CA MET A 333 1.42 2.37 8.52
C MET A 333 1.69 1.07 7.77
N THR A 334 2.92 0.61 7.85
CA THR A 334 3.45 -0.66 7.37
C THR A 334 2.74 -1.83 8.07
N GLU A 335 1.50 -2.11 7.72
CA GLU A 335 0.87 -3.41 7.95
C GLU A 335 1.30 -4.35 6.81
N GLU A 336 1.61 -5.60 7.16
CA GLU A 336 2.09 -6.64 6.25
C GLU A 336 1.06 -6.95 5.15
N ARG A 337 0.99 -6.13 4.09
CA ARG A 337 0.22 -6.47 2.89
C ARG A 337 0.71 -7.83 2.37
N GLY A 338 -0.22 -8.75 2.11
CA GLY A 338 0.07 -10.07 1.57
C GLY A 338 0.80 -10.00 0.22
N SER A 339 1.48 -11.10 -0.17
CA SER A 339 2.13 -11.20 -1.48
C SER A 339 1.11 -11.04 -2.60
N ARG A 340 1.38 -10.15 -3.56
CA ARG A 340 0.47 -9.88 -4.69
C ARG A 340 0.68 -10.85 -5.84
N ILE A 341 1.78 -11.57 -5.84
CA ILE A 341 2.10 -12.64 -6.79
C ILE A 341 1.98 -14.03 -6.14
N PRO A 342 1.85 -15.12 -6.91
CA PRO A 342 1.77 -16.45 -6.36
C PRO A 342 3.00 -16.81 -5.50
N ASP A 343 2.72 -17.22 -4.27
CA ASP A 343 3.71 -17.50 -3.23
C ASP A 343 3.47 -18.86 -2.56
N ARG A 344 2.40 -19.58 -2.96
CA ARG A 344 2.09 -20.94 -2.51
C ARG A 344 2.16 -21.91 -3.66
N LEU A 345 3.12 -22.84 -3.63
CA LEU A 345 3.24 -23.90 -4.63
C LEU A 345 2.73 -25.22 -4.07
N CYS A 346 2.17 -26.05 -4.94
CA CYS A 346 1.90 -27.45 -4.60
C CYS A 346 3.22 -28.22 -4.40
N GLU A 347 3.36 -28.89 -3.26
CA GLU A 347 4.58 -29.65 -2.91
C GLU A 347 4.78 -30.91 -3.77
N ASN A 348 3.74 -31.38 -4.47
CA ASN A 348 3.90 -32.44 -5.46
C ASN A 348 4.73 -31.92 -6.64
N THR A 349 5.95 -32.44 -6.77
CA THR A 349 6.94 -32.04 -7.80
C THR A 349 6.45 -32.23 -9.24
N LYS A 350 5.48 -33.13 -9.47
CA LYS A 350 4.84 -33.31 -10.78
C LYS A 350 3.75 -32.27 -11.05
N CYS A 351 3.18 -31.66 -10.00
CA CYS A 351 2.14 -30.64 -10.10
C CYS A 351 2.74 -29.23 -10.14
N ASN A 352 3.48 -28.88 -9.08
CA ASN A 352 4.18 -27.60 -8.88
C ASN A 352 3.36 -26.34 -9.23
N ARG A 353 2.03 -26.42 -9.17
CA ARG A 353 1.14 -25.31 -9.51
C ARG A 353 1.24 -24.22 -8.44
N PRO A 354 1.48 -22.95 -8.84
CA PRO A 354 1.51 -21.84 -7.92
C PRO A 354 0.11 -21.24 -7.72
N PHE A 355 -0.11 -20.67 -6.56
CA PHE A 355 -1.34 -20.01 -6.15
C PHE A 355 -1.00 -18.76 -5.35
N HIS A 356 -1.81 -17.70 -5.49
CA HIS A 356 -1.83 -16.65 -4.48
C HIS A 356 -2.32 -17.23 -3.16
N ALA A 357 -1.69 -16.84 -2.05
CA ALA A 357 -2.14 -17.22 -0.71
C ALA A 357 -3.65 -16.99 -0.50
N LYS A 358 -4.17 -15.82 -0.90
CA LYS A 358 -5.61 -15.50 -0.82
C LYS A 358 -6.47 -16.43 -1.65
N CYS A 359 -6.15 -16.61 -2.92
CA CYS A 359 -6.93 -17.47 -3.82
C CYS A 359 -7.01 -18.90 -3.29
N LEU A 360 -5.89 -19.45 -2.83
CA LEU A 360 -5.84 -20.80 -2.27
C LEU A 360 -6.62 -20.89 -0.95
N PHE A 361 -6.48 -19.89 -0.07
CA PHE A 361 -7.24 -19.83 1.18
C PHE A 361 -8.75 -19.80 0.94
N ASP A 362 -9.22 -18.91 0.07
CA ASP A 362 -10.64 -18.77 -0.26
C ASP A 362 -11.18 -20.05 -0.92
N TRP A 363 -10.40 -20.68 -1.81
CA TRP A 363 -10.74 -21.96 -2.41
C TRP A 363 -10.88 -23.07 -1.37
N LEU A 364 -9.86 -23.29 -0.54
CA LEU A 364 -9.88 -24.36 0.46
C LEU A 364 -11.00 -24.15 1.47
N ARG A 365 -11.25 -22.91 1.91
CA ARG A 365 -12.32 -22.59 2.87
C ARG A 365 -13.72 -22.89 2.31
N ALA A 366 -13.91 -22.87 0.99
CA ALA A 366 -15.19 -23.19 0.35
C ALA A 366 -15.46 -24.70 0.25
N LEU A 367 -14.46 -25.56 0.45
CA LEU A 367 -14.61 -27.01 0.34
C LEU A 367 -15.10 -27.62 1.66
N PRO A 368 -16.11 -28.51 1.65
CA PRO A 368 -16.61 -29.18 2.85
C PRO A 368 -15.62 -30.21 3.42
N THR A 369 -14.65 -30.65 2.62
CA THR A 369 -13.60 -31.60 3.01
C THR A 369 -12.42 -30.94 3.72
N SER A 370 -12.30 -29.62 3.65
CA SER A 370 -11.21 -28.88 4.26
C SER A 370 -11.34 -28.84 5.77
N ARG A 371 -10.18 -28.84 6.44
CA ARG A 371 -10.07 -28.71 7.90
C ARG A 371 -9.41 -27.39 8.22
N GLN A 372 -9.99 -26.62 9.13
CA GLN A 372 -9.39 -25.38 9.61
C GLN A 372 -8.78 -25.61 11.00
N SER A 373 -7.56 -25.11 11.19
CA SER A 373 -6.91 -25.01 12.49
C SER A 373 -6.31 -23.61 12.63
N PHE A 374 -6.78 -22.85 13.62
CA PHE A 374 -6.43 -21.44 13.80
C PHE A 374 -6.62 -20.64 12.49
N HIS A 375 -5.55 -20.00 12.03
CA HIS A 375 -5.48 -19.21 10.80
C HIS A 375 -5.04 -20.03 9.58
N THR A 376 -4.98 -21.37 9.66
CA THR A 376 -4.56 -22.22 8.53
C THR A 376 -5.69 -23.16 8.11
N VAL A 377 -5.96 -23.24 6.81
CA VAL A 377 -6.89 -24.20 6.21
C VAL A 377 -6.08 -25.26 5.48
N PHE A 378 -6.40 -26.52 5.74
CA PHE A 378 -5.79 -27.70 5.14
C PHE A 378 -6.82 -28.38 4.25
N GLY A 379 -6.39 -28.80 3.06
CA GLY A 379 -7.23 -29.55 2.13
C GLY A 379 -6.40 -30.15 1.01
N GLU A 380 -7.00 -30.24 -0.17
CA GLU A 380 -6.41 -30.90 -1.34
C GLU A 380 -6.12 -29.88 -2.45
N CYS A 381 -5.01 -30.06 -3.15
CA CYS A 381 -4.65 -29.25 -4.32
C CYS A 381 -5.73 -29.37 -5.41
N PRO A 382 -6.20 -28.25 -6.00
CA PRO A 382 -7.23 -28.27 -7.06
C PRO A 382 -6.87 -29.13 -8.28
N TYR A 383 -5.58 -29.35 -8.53
CA TYR A 383 -5.08 -30.03 -9.73
C TYR A 383 -4.69 -31.48 -9.51
N CYS A 384 -3.95 -31.79 -8.43
CA CYS A 384 -3.42 -33.14 -8.21
C CYS A 384 -4.00 -33.85 -6.99
N ARG A 385 -4.87 -33.18 -6.21
CA ARG A 385 -5.50 -33.67 -4.98
C ARG A 385 -4.54 -34.04 -3.83
N GLU A 386 -3.25 -33.80 -3.99
CA GLU A 386 -2.29 -33.94 -2.88
C GLU A 386 -2.56 -32.89 -1.79
N ALA A 387 -2.16 -33.22 -0.57
CA ALA A 387 -2.36 -32.34 0.58
C ALA A 387 -1.70 -30.97 0.37
N ILE A 388 -2.44 -29.90 0.68
CA ILE A 388 -1.96 -28.52 0.63
C ILE A 388 -2.61 -27.70 1.74
N SER A 389 -1.96 -26.61 2.15
CA SER A 389 -2.50 -25.70 3.15
C SER A 389 -2.30 -24.24 2.76
N ALA A 390 -3.18 -23.38 3.27
CA ALA A 390 -3.09 -21.94 3.11
C ALA A 390 -3.36 -21.25 4.45
N LYS A 391 -2.55 -20.23 4.75
CA LYS A 391 -2.75 -19.36 5.91
C LYS A 391 -3.63 -18.17 5.51
N PHE A 392 -4.50 -17.76 6.41
CA PHE A 392 -5.24 -16.51 6.32
C PHE A 392 -4.24 -15.35 6.33
N GLN A 393 -4.36 -14.46 5.35
CA GLN A 393 -3.67 -13.18 5.32
C GLN A 393 -4.75 -12.10 5.47
N PRO A 394 -4.78 -11.36 6.60
CA PRO A 394 -5.86 -10.42 6.92
C PRO A 394 -5.98 -9.27 5.92
N ASP A 395 -4.88 -8.89 5.26
CA ASP A 395 -4.83 -7.68 4.45
C ASP A 395 -4.38 -7.94 3.01
N PHE A 396 -5.33 -7.71 2.10
CA PHE A 396 -5.13 -7.30 0.71
C PHE A 396 -5.82 -5.95 0.55
#